data_AF-A0A3S1B7R6-F1
#
_entry.id   AF-A0A3S1B7R6-F1
#
_cell.length_a   1.000
_cell.length_b   1.000
_cell.length_c   1.000
_cell.angle_alpha   90.00
_cell.angle_beta   90.00
_cell.angle_gamma   90.00
#
_symmetry.space_group_name_H-M   'P 1'
#
loop_
_entity.id
_entity.type
_entity.pdbx_description
1 polymer ?
#
loop_
_entity_poly.entity_id
_entity_poly.type
_entity_poly.pdbx_seq_one_letter_code
_entity_poly.pdbx_strand_id
1 'polypeptide(L)'
;MFTQQNRDELESKGVTVVKGVISEEDCDKHQQFFRDWLSNFPQGQWPQTINSLIQRYRSGHLQSAWEVRVGAKPVFAQIWKTEKLLSSMDAIAIGRPPEESEEKFWTDSDCWLHVDQSADRVGLHAYQV
;
A
#
# COMPACT_ATOMS: atom_id res chain seq x y z
N MET A 1 0.84 -17.54 1.15
CA MET A 1 2.08 -17.93 0.42
C MET A 1 1.90 -17.67 -1.06
N PHE A 2 2.97 -17.38 -1.79
CA PHE A 2 2.92 -17.17 -3.25
C PHE A 2 2.89 -18.53 -3.96
N THR A 3 1.98 -18.71 -4.92
CA THR A 3 1.73 -20.01 -5.57
C THR A 3 2.07 -19.98 -7.05
N GLN A 4 2.09 -21.15 -7.70
CA GLN A 4 2.23 -21.21 -9.16
C GLN A 4 1.08 -20.49 -9.88
N GLN A 5 -0.16 -20.62 -9.37
CA GLN A 5 -1.30 -19.87 -9.90
C GLN A 5 -1.04 -18.35 -9.86
N ASN A 6 -0.47 -17.84 -8.75
CA ASN A 6 -0.14 -16.41 -8.67
C ASN A 6 0.92 -15.99 -9.70
N ARG A 7 1.87 -16.88 -10.02
CA ARG A 7 2.85 -16.65 -11.08
C ARG A 7 2.19 -16.58 -12.45
N ASP A 8 1.32 -17.54 -12.76
CA ASP A 8 0.62 -17.58 -14.03
C ASP A 8 -0.28 -16.34 -14.22
N GLU A 9 -0.91 -15.85 -13.15
CA GLU A 9 -1.69 -14.60 -13.18
C GLU A 9 -0.84 -13.36 -13.41
N LEU A 10 0.33 -13.24 -12.76
CA LEU A 10 1.25 -12.14 -13.03
C LEU A 10 1.72 -12.13 -14.48
N GLU A 11 2.06 -13.29 -15.05
CA GLU A 11 2.55 -13.41 -16.42
C GLU A 11 1.47 -13.10 -17.47
N SER A 12 0.21 -13.52 -17.21
CA SER A 12 -0.88 -13.36 -18.17
C SER A 12 -1.68 -12.07 -18.01
N LYS A 13 -1.79 -11.52 -16.79
CA LYS A 13 -2.65 -10.37 -16.46
C LYS A 13 -1.89 -9.16 -15.92
N GLY A 14 -0.63 -9.33 -15.53
CA GLY A 14 0.15 -8.28 -14.85
C GLY A 14 -0.26 -8.04 -13.38
N VAL A 15 -1.16 -8.85 -12.82
CA VAL A 15 -1.67 -8.69 -11.44
C VAL A 15 -2.08 -10.04 -10.83
N THR A 16 -1.90 -10.19 -9.52
CA THR A 16 -2.35 -11.35 -8.74
C THR A 16 -2.73 -10.93 -7.32
N VAL A 17 -3.57 -11.73 -6.65
CA VAL A 17 -3.87 -11.55 -5.22
C VAL A 17 -3.25 -12.68 -4.40
N VAL A 18 -2.42 -12.33 -3.41
CA VAL A 18 -1.87 -13.29 -2.44
C VAL A 18 -2.62 -13.12 -1.12
N LYS A 19 -3.41 -14.11 -0.74
CA LYS A 19 -4.22 -14.07 0.48
C LYS A 19 -3.41 -14.48 1.71
N GLY A 20 -3.80 -13.96 2.87
CA GLY A 20 -3.21 -14.32 4.16
C GLY A 20 -1.72 -14.03 4.26
N VAL A 21 -1.26 -12.91 3.67
CA VAL A 21 0.13 -12.44 3.82
C VAL A 21 0.34 -11.90 5.23
N ILE A 22 -0.63 -11.12 5.70
CA ILE A 22 -0.75 -10.65 7.08
C ILE A 22 -1.99 -11.34 7.67
N SER A 23 -1.91 -11.76 8.93
CA SER A 23 -3.04 -12.41 9.62
C SER A 23 -4.19 -11.40 9.83
N GLU A 24 -5.42 -11.87 10.00
CA GLU A 24 -6.54 -10.98 10.31
C GLU A 24 -6.31 -10.24 11.64
N GLU A 25 -5.77 -10.93 12.65
CA GLU A 25 -5.39 -10.35 13.94
C GLU A 25 -4.36 -9.21 13.79
N ASP A 26 -3.30 -9.43 13.01
CA ASP A 26 -2.30 -8.39 12.74
C ASP A 26 -2.89 -7.24 11.91
N CYS A 27 -3.80 -7.54 10.97
CA CYS A 27 -4.52 -6.50 10.23
C CYS A 27 -5.33 -5.60 11.18
N ASP A 28 -6.05 -6.17 12.13
CA ASP A 28 -6.82 -5.42 13.12
C ASP A 28 -5.91 -4.58 14.03
N LYS A 29 -4.79 -5.18 14.48
CA LYS A 29 -3.77 -4.46 15.26
C LYS A 29 -3.21 -3.26 14.49
N HIS A 30 -2.86 -3.41 13.21
CA HIS A 30 -2.30 -2.32 12.41
C HIS A 30 -3.35 -1.23 12.12
N GLN A 31 -4.60 -1.62 11.87
CA GLN A 31 -5.67 -0.64 11.72
C GLN A 31 -5.89 0.15 13.02
N GLN A 32 -5.90 -0.53 14.17
CA GLN A 32 -6.03 0.13 15.47
C GLN A 32 -4.87 1.09 15.73
N PHE A 33 -3.63 0.69 15.42
CA PHE A 33 -2.47 1.57 15.52
C PHE A 33 -2.66 2.89 14.74
N PHE A 34 -3.17 2.83 13.51
CA PHE A 34 -3.42 4.05 12.73
C PHE A 34 -4.60 4.87 13.28
N ARG A 35 -5.65 4.24 13.81
CA ARG A 35 -6.74 4.94 14.51
C ARG A 35 -6.23 5.68 15.74
N ASP A 36 -5.40 5.03 16.55
CA ASP A 36 -4.78 5.63 17.73
C ASP A 36 -3.84 6.76 17.33
N TRP A 37 -3.02 6.56 16.30
CA TRP A 37 -2.14 7.60 15.76
C TRP A 37 -2.93 8.84 15.33
N LEU A 38 -4.04 8.66 14.62
CA LEU A 38 -4.94 9.75 14.21
C LEU A 38 -5.62 10.43 15.40
N SER A 39 -5.94 9.70 16.46
CA SER A 39 -6.56 10.27 17.67
C SER A 39 -5.68 11.29 18.41
N ASN A 40 -4.37 11.31 18.14
CA ASN A 40 -3.44 12.27 18.71
C ASN A 40 -3.51 13.66 18.03
N PHE A 41 -4.20 13.77 16.90
CA PHE A 41 -4.41 15.05 16.24
C PHE A 41 -5.61 15.79 16.86
N PRO A 42 -5.49 17.10 17.15
CA PRO A 42 -6.62 17.88 17.64
C PRO A 42 -7.82 17.83 16.67
N GLN A 43 -9.02 18.06 17.20
CA GLN A 43 -10.23 18.16 16.38
C GLN A 43 -10.06 19.20 15.28
N GLY A 44 -10.39 18.84 14.04
CA GLY A 44 -10.21 19.69 12.86
C GLY A 44 -8.77 19.83 12.37
N GLN A 45 -7.81 19.11 12.97
CA GLN A 45 -6.40 19.11 12.57
C GLN A 45 -5.94 17.76 12.03
N TRP A 46 -6.79 17.11 11.23
CA TRP A 46 -6.42 15.87 10.53
C TRP A 46 -5.13 16.06 9.72
N PRO A 47 -4.27 15.03 9.59
CA PRO A 47 -3.10 15.08 8.72
C PRO A 47 -3.47 15.54 7.30
N GLN A 48 -2.68 16.45 6.72
CA GLN A 48 -2.89 16.84 5.33
C GLN A 48 -2.80 15.61 4.40
N THR A 49 -3.83 15.41 3.58
CA THR A 49 -3.90 14.33 2.58
C THR A 49 -3.98 14.88 1.16
N ILE A 50 -3.55 14.07 0.19
CA ILE A 50 -3.81 14.27 -1.24
C ILE A 50 -4.33 12.93 -1.76
N ASN A 51 -5.58 12.88 -2.23
CA ASN A 51 -6.24 11.62 -2.63
C ASN A 51 -6.10 10.53 -1.55
N SER A 52 -6.39 10.89 -0.30
CA SER A 52 -6.26 10.05 0.90
C SER A 52 -4.83 9.58 1.24
N LEU A 53 -3.80 10.04 0.52
CA LEU A 53 -2.40 9.75 0.83
C LEU A 53 -1.85 10.75 1.85
N ILE A 54 -1.26 10.23 2.94
CA ILE A 54 -0.53 10.99 3.94
C ILE A 54 0.96 10.78 3.71
N GLN A 55 1.62 11.79 3.12
CA GLN A 55 3.06 11.77 2.82
C GLN A 55 3.92 12.46 3.91
N ARG A 56 3.29 13.06 4.92
CA ARG A 56 3.95 13.81 6.00
C ARG A 56 4.18 12.94 7.24
N TYR A 57 4.75 13.55 8.29
CA TYR A 57 4.94 12.93 9.61
C TYR A 57 5.82 11.69 9.63
N ARG A 58 6.62 11.49 8.56
CA ARG A 58 7.35 10.24 8.32
C ARG A 58 6.41 9.03 8.41
N SER A 59 5.19 9.16 7.90
CA SER A 59 4.13 8.15 7.97
C SER A 59 4.59 6.77 7.50
N GLY A 60 5.41 6.73 6.45
CA GLY A 60 6.05 5.50 5.97
C GLY A 60 6.95 4.81 6.99
N HIS A 61 7.51 5.53 7.96
CA HIS A 61 8.37 4.99 9.01
C HIS A 61 7.63 4.63 10.30
N LEU A 62 6.30 4.75 10.33
CA LEU A 62 5.52 4.31 11.47
C LEU A 62 5.63 2.79 11.66
N GLN A 63 5.46 2.33 12.90
CA GLN A 63 5.70 0.94 13.28
C GLN A 63 4.87 -0.04 12.43
N SER A 64 3.56 0.18 12.30
CA SER A 64 2.72 -0.72 11.50
C SER A 64 3.08 -0.73 10.01
N ALA A 65 3.57 0.38 9.44
CA ALA A 65 4.07 0.38 8.07
C ALA A 65 5.33 -0.51 7.93
N TRP A 66 6.21 -0.54 8.93
CA TRP A 66 7.36 -1.46 8.95
C TRP A 66 6.96 -2.92 9.15
N GLU A 67 6.05 -3.19 10.08
CA GLU A 67 5.57 -4.54 10.37
C GLU A 67 4.94 -5.18 9.12
N VAL A 68 4.08 -4.44 8.41
CA VAL A 68 3.47 -4.91 7.14
C VAL A 68 4.54 -5.16 6.06
N ARG A 69 5.53 -4.27 5.90
CA ARG A 69 6.62 -4.48 4.93
C ARG A 69 7.42 -5.75 5.23
N VAL A 70 7.76 -5.98 6.49
CA VAL A 70 8.50 -7.18 6.90
C VAL A 70 7.64 -8.43 6.71
N GLY A 71 6.35 -8.38 7.05
CA GLY A 71 5.40 -9.47 6.86
C GLY A 71 5.21 -9.84 5.39
N ALA A 72 5.24 -8.86 4.48
CA ALA A 72 5.13 -9.09 3.04
C ALA A 72 6.43 -9.57 2.38
N LYS A 73 7.60 -9.34 2.99
CA LYS A 73 8.92 -9.67 2.43
C LYS A 73 9.04 -11.10 1.87
N PRO A 74 8.57 -12.17 2.55
CA PRO A 74 8.68 -13.53 2.04
C PRO A 74 7.96 -13.76 0.70
N VAL A 75 6.89 -13.02 0.42
CA VAL A 75 6.18 -13.09 -0.86
C VAL A 75 7.07 -12.55 -1.99
N PHE A 76 7.69 -11.38 -1.77
CA PHE A 76 8.62 -10.81 -2.74
C PHE A 76 9.85 -11.66 -2.96
N ALA A 77 10.34 -12.34 -1.92
CA ALA A 77 11.48 -13.24 -2.07
C ALA A 77 11.16 -14.43 -3.00
N GLN A 78 9.93 -14.95 -2.93
CA GLN A 78 9.43 -15.99 -3.84
C GLN A 78 9.21 -15.48 -5.27
N ILE A 79 8.74 -14.24 -5.43
CA ILE A 79 8.55 -13.61 -6.74
C ILE A 79 9.91 -13.46 -7.45
N TRP A 80 10.87 -12.83 -6.77
CA TRP A 80 12.19 -12.47 -7.32
C TRP A 80 13.25 -13.57 -7.19
N LYS A 81 12.93 -14.69 -6.53
CA LYS A 81 13.84 -15.83 -6.29
C LYS A 81 15.14 -15.40 -5.57
N THR A 82 15.03 -14.46 -4.63
CA THR A 82 16.17 -13.96 -3.85
C THR A 82 15.71 -13.39 -2.51
N GLU A 83 16.49 -13.61 -1.45
CA GLU A 83 16.28 -13.01 -0.13
C GLU A 83 16.99 -11.66 0.03
N LYS A 84 17.85 -11.29 -0.93
CA LYS A 84 18.59 -10.02 -0.96
C LYS A 84 17.70 -8.90 -1.50
N LEU A 85 16.66 -8.58 -0.74
CA LEU A 85 15.68 -7.55 -1.08
C LEU A 85 16.01 -6.23 -0.37
N LEU A 86 15.69 -5.13 -1.04
CA LEU A 86 15.67 -3.79 -0.47
C LEU A 86 14.21 -3.38 -0.24
N SER A 87 13.96 -2.63 0.82
CA SER A 87 12.65 -2.03 1.08
C SER A 87 12.64 -0.59 0.58
N SER A 88 11.68 -0.25 -0.27
CA SER A 88 11.32 1.14 -0.53
C SER A 88 10.43 1.65 0.60
N MET A 89 10.48 2.95 0.86
CA MET A 89 9.62 3.64 1.81
C MET A 89 8.63 4.48 1.04
N ASP A 90 7.35 4.33 1.38
CA ASP A 90 6.25 5.06 0.76
C ASP A 90 5.33 5.66 1.84
N ALA A 91 4.40 6.49 1.41
CA ALA A 91 3.33 7.07 2.21
C ALA A 91 2.37 5.99 2.76
N ILE A 92 1.41 6.44 3.56
CA ILE A 92 0.25 5.62 3.94
C ILE A 92 -1.01 6.21 3.31
N ALA A 93 -2.00 5.36 3.04
CA ALA A 93 -3.32 5.79 2.59
C ALA A 93 -4.34 5.57 3.71
N ILE A 94 -5.05 6.63 4.11
CA ILE A 94 -6.19 6.55 5.01
C ILE A 94 -7.29 7.41 4.40
N GLY A 95 -8.33 6.78 3.88
CA GLY A 95 -9.49 7.47 3.31
C GLY A 95 -10.48 7.88 4.40
N ARG A 96 -10.94 9.13 4.33
CA ARG A 96 -12.09 9.57 5.14
C ARG A 96 -13.41 9.09 4.52
N PRO A 97 -14.50 9.01 5.27
CA PRO A 97 -15.80 8.69 4.68
C PRO A 97 -16.26 9.82 3.73
N PRO A 98 -16.74 9.51 2.52
CA PRO A 98 -17.14 10.53 1.54
C PRO A 98 -18.32 11.40 2.01
N GLU A 99 -19.18 10.87 2.88
CA GLU A 99 -20.29 11.58 3.48
C GLU A 99 -19.87 12.77 4.37
N GLU A 100 -18.63 12.78 4.88
CA GLU A 100 -18.10 13.90 5.66
C GLU A 100 -17.66 15.09 4.78
N SER A 101 -17.52 14.89 3.46
CA SER A 101 -17.12 15.93 2.49
C SER A 101 -15.81 16.64 2.83
N GLU A 102 -14.88 15.96 3.49
CA GLU A 102 -13.62 16.55 3.97
C GLU A 102 -12.39 16.18 3.14
N GLU A 103 -12.54 15.28 2.17
CA GLU A 103 -11.53 14.97 1.15
C GLU A 103 -12.18 14.97 -0.24
N LYS A 104 -11.37 15.21 -1.28
CA LYS A 104 -11.83 15.04 -2.66
C LYS A 104 -11.84 13.54 -3.00
N PHE A 105 -13.02 13.01 -3.25
CA PHE A 105 -13.21 11.66 -3.79
C PHE A 105 -13.26 11.67 -5.31
N TRP A 106 -13.01 10.51 -5.91
CA TRP A 106 -13.16 10.30 -7.34
C TRP A 106 -14.60 10.61 -7.78
N THR A 107 -14.73 11.27 -8.93
CA THR A 107 -15.99 11.50 -9.63
C THR A 107 -15.89 10.97 -11.05
N ASP A 108 -17.02 10.80 -11.73
CA ASP A 108 -17.06 10.37 -13.15
C ASP A 108 -16.27 11.29 -14.10
N SER A 109 -15.97 12.53 -13.67
CA SER A 109 -15.17 13.49 -14.43
C SER A 109 -13.66 13.35 -14.24
N ASP A 110 -13.21 12.59 -13.22
CA ASP A 110 -11.80 12.37 -12.94
C ASP A 110 -11.28 11.17 -13.75
N CYS A 111 -10.26 11.39 -14.59
CA CYS A 111 -9.51 10.32 -15.25
C CYS A 111 -8.06 10.34 -14.76
N TRP A 112 -7.68 9.32 -14.00
CA TRP A 112 -6.32 9.16 -13.47
C TRP A 112 -5.72 7.79 -13.84
N LEU A 113 -6.15 7.22 -14.98
CA LEU A 113 -5.54 6.00 -15.49
C LEU A 113 -4.12 6.33 -16.00
N HIS A 114 -3.11 5.86 -15.30
CA HIS A 114 -1.70 6.12 -15.60
C HIS A 114 -0.83 4.91 -15.24
N VAL A 115 0.45 4.99 -15.62
CA VAL A 115 1.50 4.06 -15.21
C VAL A 115 2.57 4.86 -14.47
N ASP A 116 3.06 4.34 -13.33
CA ASP A 116 4.06 5.06 -12.52
C ASP A 116 5.48 4.93 -13.06
N GLN A 117 5.83 3.76 -13.61
CA GLN A 117 7.16 3.48 -14.11
C GLN A 117 7.33 3.97 -15.56
N SER A 118 8.57 4.33 -15.92
CA SER A 118 8.91 4.78 -17.27
C SER A 118 8.53 3.72 -18.32
N ALA A 119 7.87 4.19 -19.38
CA ALA A 119 7.51 3.38 -20.54
C ALA A 119 8.71 2.96 -21.41
N ASP A 120 9.90 3.53 -21.17
CA ASP A 120 11.09 3.27 -22.00
C ASP A 120 11.81 1.97 -21.62
N ARG A 121 11.47 1.38 -20.46
CA ARG A 121 12.11 0.14 -20.00
C ARG A 121 11.37 -1.08 -20.54
N VAL A 122 12.09 -1.89 -21.31
CA VAL A 122 11.55 -3.13 -21.88
C VAL A 122 11.69 -4.30 -20.91
N GLY A 123 10.60 -5.03 -20.68
CA GLY A 123 10.56 -6.22 -19.84
C GLY A 123 10.08 -5.95 -18.41
N LEU A 124 10.10 -6.99 -17.56
CA LEU A 124 9.68 -6.89 -16.17
C LEU A 124 10.81 -6.33 -15.29
N HIS A 125 10.62 -5.10 -14.79
CA HIS A 125 11.59 -4.43 -13.90
C HIS A 125 11.07 -4.21 -12.48
N ALA A 126 9.74 -4.16 -12.31
CA ALA A 126 9.12 -3.90 -11.03
C ALA A 126 7.73 -4.55 -10.96
N TYR A 127 7.33 -4.90 -9.74
CA TYR A 127 5.93 -5.05 -9.35
C TYR A 127 5.65 -4.00 -8.29
N GLN A 128 4.54 -3.27 -8.44
CA GLN A 128 4.05 -2.33 -7.43
C GLN A 128 2.96 -3.01 -6.60
N VAL A 129 2.88 -2.66 -5.32
CA VAL A 129 1.94 -3.24 -4.34
C VAL A 129 1.36 -2.12 -3.50
#